data_AF-A0A8I0H7R7-F1
#
_entry.id   AF-A0A8I0H7R7-F1
#
_cell.length_a   1.000
_cell.length_b   1.000
_cell.length_c   1.000
_cell.angle_alpha   90.00
_cell.angle_beta   90.00
_cell.angle_gamma   90.00
#
_symmetry.space_group_name_H-M   'P 1'
#
loop_
_entity.id
_entity.type
_entity.pdbx_description
1 polymer ?
#
loop_
_entity_poly.entity_id
_entity_poly.type
_entity_poly.pdbx_seq_one_letter_code
_entity_poly.pdbx_strand_id
1 'polypeptide(L)' 'LGYLICKGFFDTVPVALREAAKLDGASEARIFFQIVIPMSRPILVYTIISSFLTPWTDFVVAKMILNSGVSSDWTV' A
#
# COMPACT_ATOMS: atom_id res chain seq x y z
N LEU A 1 3.69 8.27 5.74
CA LEU A 1 4.52 8.29 4.50
C LEU A 1 3.82 7.70 3.28
N GLY A 2 2.96 6.67 3.42
CA GLY A 2 2.29 6.02 2.27
C GLY A 2 1.45 6.95 1.37
N TYR A 3 0.80 7.97 1.95
CA TYR A 3 0.06 8.99 1.17
C TYR A 3 0.93 9.71 0.14
N LEU A 4 2.19 10.02 0.47
CA LEU A 4 3.12 10.71 -0.43
C LEU A 4 3.50 9.84 -1.64
N ILE A 5 3.56 8.52 -1.44
CA ILE A 5 3.83 7.55 -2.50
C ILE A 5 2.64 7.47 -3.46
N CYS A 6 1.41 7.39 -2.93
CA CYS A 6 0.20 7.45 -3.76
C CYS A 6 0.12 8.77 -4.53
N LYS A 7 0.41 9.91 -3.89
CA LYS A 7 0.43 11.24 -4.52
C LYS A 7 1.46 11.31 -5.65
N GLY A 8 2.68 10.82 -5.42
CA GLY A 8 3.71 10.74 -6.46
C GLY A 8 3.32 9.85 -7.63
N PHE A 9 2.63 8.73 -7.38
CA PHE A 9 2.13 7.86 -8.45
C PHE A 9 1.01 8.52 -9.25
N PHE A 10 0.07 9.21 -8.60
CA PHE A 10 -0.98 9.96 -9.31
C PHE A 10 -0.42 11.10 -10.17
N ASP A 11 0.69 11.73 -9.74
CA ASP A 11 1.38 12.75 -10.54
C ASP A 11 2.05 12.16 -11.81
N THR A 12 2.28 10.83 -11.88
CA THR A 12 2.79 10.18 -13.10
C THR A 12 1.72 9.94 -14.16
N VAL A 13 0.43 10.10 -13.83
CA VAL A 13 -0.65 9.90 -14.79
C VAL A 13 -0.66 11.07 -15.78
N PRO A 14 -0.46 10.83 -17.09
CA PRO A 14 -0.34 11.91 -18.05
C PRO A 14 -1.68 12.63 -18.25
N VAL A 15 -1.65 13.95 -18.17
CA VAL A 15 -2.84 14.81 -18.34
C VAL A 15 -3.52 14.59 -19.69
N ALA A 16 -2.75 14.29 -20.73
CA ALA A 16 -3.24 13.96 -22.08
C ALA A 16 -4.22 12.77 -22.10
N LEU A 17 -4.04 11.79 -21.21
CA LEU A 17 -4.94 10.63 -21.12
C LEU A 17 -6.31 11.03 -20.56
N ARG A 18 -6.32 11.99 -19.64
CA ARG A 18 -7.54 12.56 -19.07
C ARG A 18 -8.26 13.44 -20.09
N GLU A 19 -7.53 14.21 -20.89
CA GLU A 19 -8.09 15.02 -21.98
C GLU A 19 -8.67 14.16 -23.11
N ALA A 20 -7.99 13.08 -23.51
CA ALA A 20 -8.50 12.12 -24.48
C ALA A 20 -9.80 11.45 -24.00
N ALA A 21 -9.83 10.99 -22.75
CA ALA A 21 -11.04 10.39 -22.19
C ALA A 21 -12.20 11.39 -22.04
N LYS A 22 -11.89 12.67 -21.85
CA LYS A 22 -12.88 13.75 -21.82
C LYS A 22 -13.41 14.09 -23.21
N LEU A 23 -12.58 14.02 -24.24
CA LEU A 23 -12.98 14.11 -25.65
C LEU A 23 -13.88 12.93 -26.05
N ASP A 24 -13.62 11.73 -25.53
CA ASP A 24 -14.47 10.54 -25.68
C ASP A 24 -15.79 10.62 -24.89
N GLY A 25 -16.07 11.73 -24.20
CA GLY A 25 -17.30 11.94 -23.45
C GLY A 25 -17.41 11.12 -22.16
N ALA A 26 -16.30 10.57 -21.65
CA ALA A 26 -16.30 9.85 -20.38
C ALA A 26 -16.49 10.83 -19.20
N SER A 27 -17.34 10.47 -18.24
CA SER A 27 -17.46 11.23 -16.99
C SER A 27 -16.18 11.12 -16.16
N GLU A 28 -15.83 12.15 -15.38
CA GLU A 28 -14.62 12.16 -14.55
C GLU A 28 -14.59 10.96 -13.55
N ALA A 29 -15.75 10.52 -13.07
CA ALA A 29 -15.88 9.31 -12.25
C ALA A 29 -15.49 8.04 -13.03
N ARG A 30 -15.93 7.92 -14.29
CA ARG A 30 -15.56 6.79 -15.16
C ARG A 30 -14.07 6.77 -15.44
N ILE A 31 -13.47 7.93 -15.69
CA ILE A 31 -12.01 8.08 -15.87
C ILE A 31 -11.26 7.61 -14.62
N PHE A 32 -11.71 8.02 -13.43
CA PHE A 32 -11.09 7.61 -12.18
C PHE A 32 -11.14 6.08 -11.97
N PHE A 33 -12.30 5.46 -12.12
CA PHE A 33 -12.45 4.02 -11.88
C PHE A 33 -11.88 3.14 -12.99
N GLN A 34 -11.95 3.54 -14.25
CA GLN A 34 -11.53 2.71 -15.38
C GLN A 34 -10.08 2.96 -15.83
N ILE A 35 -9.48 4.10 -15.49
CA ILE A 35 -8.14 4.45 -15.94
C ILE A 35 -7.20 4.60 -14.73
N VAL A 36 -7.56 5.47 -13.78
CA VAL A 36 -6.67 5.81 -12.65
C VAL A 36 -6.49 4.64 -11.67
N ILE A 37 -7.58 3.96 -11.30
CA ILE A 37 -7.52 2.79 -10.40
C ILE A 37 -6.72 1.60 -10.98
N PRO A 38 -6.98 1.11 -12.22
CA PRO A 38 -6.20 0.00 -12.77
C PRO A 38 -4.73 0.35 -12.97
N MET A 39 -4.41 1.58 -13.33
CA MET A 39 -3.03 2.06 -13.44
C MET A 39 -2.32 2.09 -12.08
N SER A 40 -3.04 2.37 -11.00
CA SER A 40 -2.50 2.41 -9.62
C SER A 40 -2.53 1.08 -8.87
N ARG A 41 -3.02 -0.01 -9.49
CA ARG A 41 -2.94 -1.37 -8.90
C ARG A 41 -1.55 -1.74 -8.33
N PRO A 42 -0.42 -1.54 -9.02
CA PRO A 42 0.89 -1.91 -8.47
C PRO A 42 1.26 -1.14 -7.20
N ILE A 43 0.98 0.17 -7.14
CA ILE A 43 1.30 0.99 -5.97
C ILE A 43 0.39 0.67 -4.78
N LEU A 44 -0.88 0.34 -5.04
CA LEU A 44 -1.84 -0.08 -4.01
C LEU A 44 -1.42 -1.40 -3.36
N VAL A 45 -1.02 -2.39 -4.17
CA VAL A 45 -0.52 -3.68 -3.66
C VAL A 45 0.72 -3.49 -2.79
N TYR A 46 1.69 -2.70 -3.24
CA TYR A 46 2.88 -2.38 -2.45
C TYR A 46 2.52 -1.73 -1.11
N THR A 47 1.62 -0.76 -1.13
CA THR A 47 1.20 -0.03 0.09
C THR A 47 0.49 -0.95 1.08
N ILE A 48 -0.37 -1.85 0.58
CA ILE A 48 -1.06 -2.85 1.43
C ILE A 48 -0.03 -3.77 2.09
N ILE A 49 0.85 -4.39 1.29
CA ILE A 49 1.87 -5.32 1.81
C ILE A 49 2.77 -4.62 2.83
N SER A 50 3.26 -3.42 2.51
CA SER A 50 4.10 -2.64 3.41
C SER A 50 3.37 -2.27 4.70
N SER A 51 2.08 -1.98 4.66
CA SER A 51 1.29 -1.64 5.84
C SER A 51 1.06 -2.87 6.74
N PHE A 52 1.04 -4.07 6.16
CA PHE A 52 0.92 -5.34 6.90
C PHE A 52 2.26 -5.85 7.43
N LEU A 53 3.38 -5.46 6.83
CA LEU A 53 4.72 -5.85 7.29
C LEU A 53 5.08 -5.24 8.65
N THR A 54 4.71 -3.98 8.91
CA THR A 54 5.07 -3.31 10.17
C THR A 54 4.48 -3.98 11.42
N PRO A 55 3.16 -4.28 11.49
CA PRO A 55 2.60 -5.01 12.63
C PRO A 55 3.15 -6.44 12.71
N TRP A 56 3.44 -7.06 11.55
CA TRP A 56 4.01 -8.40 11.49
C TRP A 56 5.39 -8.45 12.13
N THR A 57 6.27 -7.50 11.82
CA THR A 57 7.60 -7.43 12.43
C THR A 57 7.53 -7.20 13.94
N ASP A 58 6.61 -6.35 14.40
CA ASP A 58 6.40 -6.12 15.84
C ASP A 58 5.95 -7.39 16.57
N PHE A 59 5.06 -8.18 15.96
CA PHE A 59 4.63 -9.46 16.51
C PHE A 59 5.79 -10.45 16.63
N VAL A 60 6.65 -10.55 15.61
CA VAL A 60 7.81 -11.44 15.62
C VAL A 60 8.80 -11.04 16.71
N VAL A 61 9.07 -9.74 16.85
CA VAL A 61 9.96 -9.21 17.91
C VAL A 61 9.38 -9.50 19.30
N ALA A 62 8.08 -9.24 19.51
CA ALA A 62 7.41 -9.54 20.77
C ALA A 62 7.50 -11.04 21.13
N LYS A 63 7.30 -11.93 20.16
CA LYS A 63 7.43 -13.39 20.35
C LYS A 63 8.85 -13.79 20.71
N MET A 64 9.86 -13.21 20.07
CA MET A 64 11.27 -13.48 20.34
C MET A 64 11.66 -13.07 21.76
N ILE A 65 11.22 -11.88 22.20
CA ILE A 65 11.48 -11.38 23.56
C ILE A 65 10.81 -12.28 24.60
N LEU A 66 9.53 -12.64 24.40
CA LEU A 66 8.81 -13.52 25.32
C LEU A 66 9.43 -14.93 25.41
N ASN A 67 9.99 -15.45 24.32
CA ASN A 67 10.68 -16.73 24.33
C ASN A 67 12.05 -16.66 25.03
N SER A 68 12.76 -15.53 24.92
CA SER A 68 14.07 -15.32 25.55
C SER A 68 14.04 -15.16 27.08
N GLY A 69 12.86 -14.94 27.68
CA GLY A 69 12.68 -14.78 29.13
C GLY A 69 12.33 -16.06 29.89
N VAL A 70 12.07 -17.18 29.20
CA VAL A 70 11.88 -18.48 29.86
C VAL A 70 13.25 -19.13 30.02
N SER A 71 13.94 -18.77 31.11
CA SER A 71 15.05 -19.57 31.62
C SER A 71 14.52 -20.97 31.93
N SER A 72 14.97 -21.96 31.18
CA SER A 72 14.70 -23.39 31.41
C SER A 72 15.39 -23.94 32.68
N ASP A 73 15.91 -23.08 33.56
CA ASP A 73 16.78 -23.47 34.68
C ASP A 73 16.12 -23.40 36.06
N TRP A 74 14.80 -23.17 36.13
CA TRP A 74 14.07 -23.23 37.41
C TRP A 74 12.84 -24.13 37.33
N THR A 75 13.07 -25.41 37.11
CA THR A 75 12.26 -26.47 37.73
C THR A 75 13.07 -27.07 38.88
N VAL A 76 12.81 -26.57 40.09
CA VAL A 76 12.79 -27.37 41.31
C VAL A 76 11.35 -27.69 41.67
#